data_AF-A0A5R8PJS7-F1
#
_entry.id   AF-A0A5R8PJS7-F1
#
_cell.length_a   1.000
_cell.length_b   1.000
_cell.length_c   1.000
_cell.angle_alpha   90.00
_cell.angle_beta   90.00
_cell.angle_gamma   90.00
#
_symmetry.space_group_name_H-M   'P 1'
#
loop_
_entity.id
_entity.type
_entity.pdbx_description
1 polymer ?
#
loop_
_entity_poly.entity_id
_entity_poly.type
_entity_poly.pdbx_seq_one_letter_code
_entity_poly.pdbx_strand_id
1 'polypeptide(L)'
;MDQVRAEGNAPTMAELRDRFGLTEPELAAAMRDLDGAICVACQDVEHAGSRVFQDEPLSAPQPPVGELVYARPFATFANHYRITVDGEQRWFAECAVEACAISGQFPGKDVIVDSVCRQTGQPVRLVGRDGILVDYEPATLRVHLGYPLREMPHRVVGWCDYNSFFASEEAADQWRREHPGVNGVTRSPEQMALLITEVLGKGRLDYDYQPTFGLLGLARNRRRYGLTGSFWLPTPAMARDWKRRLGFFLRLRLA
;
A
#
# COMPACT_ATOMS: atom_id res chain seq x y z
N MET A 1 -13.42 -6.28 -3.92
CA MET A 1 -13.07 -5.80 -2.56
C MET A 1 -14.04 -6.27 -1.48
N ASP A 2 -15.34 -6.46 -1.76
CA ASP A 2 -16.32 -6.85 -0.72
C ASP A 2 -15.97 -8.12 0.04
N GLN A 3 -15.59 -9.19 -0.68
CA GLN A 3 -15.17 -10.45 -0.06
C GLN A 3 -14.01 -10.23 0.92
N VAL A 4 -12.98 -9.48 0.51
CA VAL A 4 -11.84 -9.15 1.37
C VAL A 4 -12.30 -8.42 2.61
N ARG A 5 -13.14 -7.39 2.49
CA ARG A 5 -13.65 -6.63 3.65
C ARG A 5 -14.55 -7.45 4.57
N ALA A 6 -15.34 -8.38 4.03
CA ALA A 6 -16.27 -9.18 4.82
C ALA A 6 -15.58 -10.35 5.53
N GLU A 7 -14.66 -11.02 4.83
CA GLU A 7 -14.14 -12.34 5.24
C GLU A 7 -12.66 -12.32 5.61
N GLY A 8 -11.91 -11.29 5.21
CA GLY A 8 -10.46 -11.22 5.41
C GLY A 8 -9.64 -12.07 4.42
N ASN A 9 -10.28 -12.68 3.42
CA ASN A 9 -9.62 -13.44 2.37
C ASN A 9 -9.86 -12.82 0.99
N ALA A 10 -8.95 -13.07 0.06
CA ALA A 10 -9.13 -12.72 -1.35
C ALA A 10 -9.47 -13.97 -2.17
N PRO A 11 -10.30 -13.85 -3.21
CA PRO A 11 -10.55 -14.96 -4.12
C PRO A 11 -9.29 -15.29 -4.93
N THR A 12 -9.13 -16.57 -5.25
CA THR A 12 -8.14 -17.05 -6.21
C THR A 12 -8.48 -16.60 -7.63
N MET A 13 -7.49 -16.62 -8.52
CA MET A 13 -7.69 -16.36 -9.95
C MET A 13 -8.69 -17.34 -10.58
N ALA A 14 -8.67 -18.61 -10.16
CA ALA A 14 -9.63 -19.62 -10.60
C ALA A 14 -11.06 -19.27 -10.16
N GLU A 15 -11.27 -18.87 -8.90
CA GLU A 15 -12.59 -18.46 -8.41
C GLU A 15 -13.09 -17.19 -9.10
N LEU A 16 -12.21 -16.22 -9.38
CA LEU A 16 -12.57 -15.03 -10.15
C LEU A 16 -13.01 -15.39 -11.56
N ARG A 17 -12.23 -16.24 -12.25
CA ARG A 17 -12.55 -16.72 -13.60
C ARG A 17 -13.93 -17.36 -13.64
N ASP A 18 -14.17 -18.30 -12.73
CA ASP A 18 -15.38 -19.10 -12.70
C ASP A 18 -16.59 -18.24 -12.29
N ARG A 19 -16.43 -17.33 -11.31
CA ARG A 19 -17.49 -16.42 -10.85
C ARG A 19 -17.94 -15.44 -11.92
N PHE A 20 -17.02 -14.92 -12.72
CA PHE A 20 -17.32 -13.92 -13.76
C PHE A 20 -17.47 -14.52 -15.16
N GLY A 21 -17.33 -15.83 -15.32
CA GLY A 21 -17.44 -16.51 -16.61
C GLY A 21 -16.40 -16.02 -17.63
N LEU A 22 -15.22 -15.61 -17.15
CA LEU A 22 -14.16 -15.05 -18.00
C LEU A 22 -13.31 -16.16 -18.60
N THR A 23 -12.82 -15.95 -19.81
CA THR A 23 -11.69 -16.71 -20.33
C THR A 23 -10.39 -16.26 -19.63
N GLU A 24 -9.34 -17.09 -19.70
CA GLU A 24 -8.03 -16.73 -19.14
C GLU A 24 -7.44 -15.44 -19.74
N PRO A 25 -7.50 -15.18 -21.07
CA PRO A 25 -7.06 -13.91 -21.63
C PRO A 25 -7.85 -12.70 -21.14
N GLU A 26 -9.17 -12.85 -20.93
CA GLU A 26 -10.02 -11.78 -20.41
C GLU A 26 -9.70 -11.46 -18.95
N LEU A 27 -9.56 -12.49 -18.10
CA LEU A 27 -9.15 -12.30 -16.71
C LEU A 27 -7.77 -11.64 -16.63
N ALA A 28 -6.81 -12.09 -17.44
CA ALA A 28 -5.48 -11.49 -17.48
C ALA A 28 -5.51 -10.02 -17.94
N ALA A 29 -6.39 -9.66 -18.87
CA ALA A 29 -6.60 -8.26 -19.26
C ALA A 29 -7.19 -7.43 -18.11
N ALA A 30 -8.24 -7.93 -17.46
CA ALA A 30 -8.86 -7.27 -16.32
C ALA A 30 -7.87 -7.06 -15.15
N MET A 31 -7.03 -8.06 -14.85
CA MET A 31 -6.01 -7.93 -13.80
C MET A 31 -4.95 -6.89 -14.14
N ARG A 32 -4.51 -6.79 -15.41
CA ARG A 32 -3.59 -5.72 -15.84
C ARG A 32 -4.20 -4.34 -15.67
N ASP A 33 -5.49 -4.20 -15.98
CA ASP A 33 -6.18 -2.91 -15.83
C ASP A 33 -6.33 -2.53 -14.36
N LEU A 34 -6.67 -3.49 -13.49
CA LEU A 34 -6.78 -3.28 -12.05
C LEU A 34 -5.42 -3.04 -11.38
N ASP A 35 -4.36 -3.71 -11.81
CA ASP A 35 -2.98 -3.46 -11.34
C ASP A 35 -2.52 -2.06 -11.75
N GLY A 36 -2.77 -1.66 -12.99
CA GLY A 36 -2.51 -0.30 -13.48
C GLY A 36 -3.26 0.79 -12.71
N ALA A 37 -4.48 0.47 -12.24
CA ALA A 37 -5.30 1.34 -11.38
C ALA A 37 -4.92 1.27 -9.88
N ILE A 38 -3.88 0.52 -9.51
CA ILE A 38 -3.43 0.34 -8.11
C ILE A 38 -4.56 -0.26 -7.24
N CYS A 39 -5.36 -1.15 -7.82
CA CYS A 39 -6.44 -1.87 -7.12
C CYS A 39 -6.02 -3.26 -6.67
N VAL A 40 -5.19 -3.94 -7.46
CA VAL A 40 -4.69 -5.29 -7.17
C VAL A 40 -3.20 -5.37 -7.49
N ALA A 41 -2.58 -6.46 -7.08
CA ALA A 41 -1.29 -6.90 -7.59
C ALA A 41 -1.25 -8.44 -7.63
N CYS A 42 -0.67 -8.99 -8.69
CA CYS A 42 -0.40 -10.42 -8.80
C CYS A 42 1.02 -10.72 -8.31
N GLN A 43 1.19 -11.87 -7.65
CA GLN A 43 2.47 -12.36 -7.17
C GLN A 43 3.47 -12.52 -8.33
N ASP A 44 4.66 -11.96 -8.14
CA ASP A 44 5.78 -12.11 -9.08
C ASP A 44 6.73 -13.25 -8.67
N VAL A 45 7.66 -13.57 -9.58
CA VAL A 45 8.70 -14.59 -9.37
C VAL A 45 9.79 -14.17 -8.39
N GLU A 46 9.96 -12.87 -8.13
CA GLU A 46 11.03 -12.33 -7.27
C GLU A 46 10.70 -12.60 -5.79
N HIS A 47 9.43 -12.47 -5.43
CA HIS A 47 8.97 -12.59 -4.05
C HIS A 47 8.27 -13.94 -3.78
N ALA A 48 7.88 -14.68 -4.83
CA ALA A 48 7.22 -15.97 -4.67
C ALA A 48 8.12 -16.97 -3.92
N GLY A 49 7.54 -17.65 -2.92
CA GLY A 49 8.25 -18.63 -2.10
C GLY A 49 9.20 -18.02 -1.06
N SER A 50 9.28 -16.69 -0.94
CA SER A 50 9.96 -16.06 0.19
C SER A 50 9.36 -16.54 1.51
N ARG A 51 10.23 -16.86 2.46
CA ARG A 51 9.83 -17.23 3.84
C ARG A 51 9.72 -16.03 4.76
N VAL A 52 10.03 -14.84 4.24
CA VAL A 52 10.01 -13.58 4.97
C VAL A 52 9.24 -12.52 4.19
N PHE A 53 8.72 -11.53 4.89
CA PHE A 53 8.17 -10.33 4.32
C PHE A 53 8.70 -9.14 5.12
N GLN A 54 9.47 -8.26 4.47
CA GLN A 54 10.20 -7.17 5.12
C GLN A 54 11.03 -7.64 6.33
N ASP A 55 11.81 -8.70 6.15
CA ASP A 55 12.70 -9.30 7.15
C ASP A 55 11.97 -10.06 8.28
N GLU A 56 10.64 -9.98 8.35
CA GLU A 56 9.83 -10.72 9.32
C GLU A 56 9.46 -12.12 8.79
N PRO A 57 9.58 -13.18 9.61
CA PRO A 57 9.24 -14.53 9.20
C PRO A 57 7.74 -14.68 8.95
N LEU A 58 7.40 -15.34 7.85
CA LEU A 58 6.02 -15.68 7.53
C LEU A 58 5.63 -17.03 8.14
N SER A 59 4.46 -17.06 8.78
CA SER A 59 3.88 -18.31 9.32
C SER A 59 3.26 -19.19 8.24
N ALA A 60 2.96 -18.62 7.08
CA ALA A 60 2.38 -19.30 5.93
C ALA A 60 3.04 -18.76 4.64
N PRO A 61 3.12 -19.55 3.56
CA PRO A 61 3.69 -19.06 2.31
C PRO A 61 2.85 -17.92 1.74
N GLN A 62 3.52 -16.99 1.04
CA GLN A 62 2.85 -16.05 0.14
C GLN A 62 2.11 -16.82 -0.97
N PRO A 63 1.14 -16.19 -1.66
CA PRO A 63 0.46 -16.81 -2.79
C PRO A 63 1.47 -17.24 -3.87
N PRO A 64 1.14 -18.26 -4.69
CA PRO A 64 1.99 -18.66 -5.79
C PRO A 64 2.00 -17.60 -6.91
N VAL A 65 3.03 -17.65 -7.77
CA VAL A 65 3.16 -16.76 -8.93
C VAL A 65 1.86 -16.73 -9.75
N GLY A 66 1.40 -15.52 -10.08
CA GLY A 66 0.18 -15.30 -10.85
C GLY A 66 -1.10 -15.18 -10.02
N GLU A 67 -1.11 -15.61 -8.76
CA GLU A 67 -2.24 -15.35 -7.84
C GLU A 67 -2.21 -13.93 -7.30
N LEU A 68 -3.34 -13.47 -6.75
CA LEU A 68 -3.40 -12.17 -6.08
C LEU A 68 -2.52 -12.17 -4.83
N VAL A 69 -1.55 -11.26 -4.77
CA VAL A 69 -0.75 -10.97 -3.55
C VAL A 69 -1.30 -9.77 -2.79
N TYR A 70 -1.86 -8.80 -3.52
CA TYR A 70 -2.52 -7.64 -2.93
C TYR A 70 -3.90 -7.41 -3.57
N ALA A 71 -4.89 -7.20 -2.70
CA ALA A 71 -6.19 -6.61 -3.05
C ALA A 71 -6.24 -5.28 -2.32
N ARG A 72 -5.67 -4.24 -2.95
CA ARG A 72 -5.17 -3.03 -2.27
C ARG A 72 -6.31 -2.32 -1.55
N PRO A 73 -6.17 -1.99 -0.26
CA PRO A 73 -4.91 -1.94 0.53
C PRO A 73 -4.54 -3.20 1.35
N PHE A 74 -5.14 -4.35 1.06
CA PHE A 74 -4.93 -5.58 1.83
C PHE A 74 -3.90 -6.53 1.19
N ALA A 75 -3.11 -7.19 2.04
CA ALA A 75 -2.41 -8.41 1.70
C ALA A 75 -3.35 -9.60 1.71
N THR A 76 -3.17 -10.52 0.75
CA THR A 76 -3.95 -11.76 0.66
C THR A 76 -3.34 -12.92 1.48
N PHE A 77 -2.26 -12.63 2.19
CA PHE A 77 -1.52 -13.56 3.04
C PHE A 77 -1.28 -12.97 4.43
N ALA A 78 -1.09 -13.84 5.41
CA ALA A 78 -0.78 -13.43 6.77
C ALA A 78 0.63 -12.84 6.86
N ASN A 79 0.74 -11.62 7.40
CA ASN A 79 2.00 -10.92 7.62
C ASN A 79 1.99 -10.14 8.96
N HIS A 80 3.02 -9.35 9.22
CA HIS A 80 3.15 -8.57 10.45
C HIS A 80 2.34 -7.27 10.49
N TYR A 81 1.57 -6.90 9.46
CA TYR A 81 0.66 -5.74 9.49
C TYR A 81 -0.77 -6.19 9.82
N ARG A 82 -0.98 -6.64 11.06
CA ARG A 82 -2.22 -7.29 11.49
C ARG A 82 -3.32 -6.24 11.71
N ILE A 83 -4.42 -6.36 10.98
CA ILE A 83 -5.58 -5.47 11.10
C ILE A 83 -6.68 -6.16 11.90
N THR A 84 -7.17 -5.47 12.92
CA THR A 84 -8.29 -5.87 13.77
C THR A 84 -9.44 -4.87 13.62
N VAL A 85 -10.64 -5.37 13.35
CA VAL A 85 -11.86 -4.55 13.21
C VAL A 85 -12.93 -5.15 14.11
N ASP A 86 -13.60 -4.32 14.92
CA ASP A 86 -14.60 -4.75 15.91
C ASP A 86 -14.11 -5.90 16.82
N GLY A 87 -12.82 -5.90 17.16
CA GLY A 87 -12.18 -6.92 18.01
C GLY A 87 -11.77 -8.21 17.29
N GLU A 88 -12.01 -8.32 15.99
CA GLU A 88 -11.64 -9.50 15.20
C GLU A 88 -10.43 -9.23 14.31
N GLN A 89 -9.33 -9.96 14.52
CA GLN A 89 -8.16 -9.89 13.65
C GLN A 89 -8.35 -10.85 12.47
N ARG A 90 -8.72 -10.31 11.31
CA ARG A 90 -8.91 -11.10 10.07
C ARG A 90 -8.08 -10.63 8.89
N TRP A 91 -7.70 -9.35 8.87
CA TRP A 91 -7.07 -8.72 7.71
C TRP A 91 -5.59 -8.43 7.94
N PHE A 92 -4.87 -8.24 6.85
CA PHE A 92 -3.46 -7.85 6.84
C PHE A 92 -3.27 -6.69 5.86
N ALA A 93 -2.54 -5.65 6.26
CA ALA A 93 -2.21 -4.56 5.34
C ALA A 93 -1.08 -4.99 4.41
N GLU A 94 -1.03 -4.40 3.22
CA GLU A 94 0.07 -4.65 2.28
C GLU A 94 1.40 -4.02 2.70
N CYS A 95 1.37 -2.91 3.46
CA CYS A 95 2.58 -2.21 3.92
C CYS A 95 2.26 -1.14 4.97
N ALA A 96 3.30 -0.53 5.54
CA ALA A 96 3.17 0.54 6.54
C ALA A 96 2.43 1.79 6.02
N VAL A 97 2.55 2.11 4.73
CA VAL A 97 1.93 3.31 4.14
C VAL A 97 0.41 3.19 4.08
N GLU A 98 -0.10 2.10 3.51
CA GLU A 98 -1.54 1.84 3.43
C GLU A 98 -2.14 1.56 4.82
N ALA A 99 -1.37 0.94 5.73
CA ALA A 99 -1.78 0.71 7.11
C ALA A 99 -2.19 2.00 7.84
N CYS A 100 -1.57 3.15 7.53
CA CYS A 100 -1.91 4.43 8.16
C CYS A 100 -3.32 4.94 7.85
N ALA A 101 -3.94 4.50 6.74
CA ALA A 101 -5.26 4.95 6.29
C ALA A 101 -6.28 3.81 6.16
N ILE A 102 -5.92 2.60 6.61
CA ILE A 102 -6.69 1.37 6.39
C ILE A 102 -8.10 1.43 6.98
N SER A 103 -8.31 2.24 8.03
CA SER A 103 -9.62 2.45 8.65
C SER A 103 -10.67 2.98 7.67
N GLY A 104 -10.26 3.63 6.58
CA GLY A 104 -11.17 4.09 5.52
C GLY A 104 -11.84 2.95 4.74
N GLN A 105 -11.36 1.72 4.87
CA GLN A 105 -11.99 0.53 4.29
C GLN A 105 -13.14 -0.02 5.15
N PHE A 106 -13.34 0.51 6.36
CA PHE A 106 -14.32 0.01 7.32
C PHE A 106 -15.16 1.17 7.91
N PRO A 107 -16.12 1.71 7.12
CA PRO A 107 -16.90 2.88 7.54
C PRO A 107 -17.59 2.69 8.91
N GLY A 108 -17.41 3.68 9.78
CA GLY A 108 -17.96 3.75 11.14
C GLY A 108 -17.23 2.90 12.19
N LYS A 109 -16.26 2.06 11.77
CA LYS A 109 -15.61 1.09 12.66
C LYS A 109 -14.30 1.60 13.22
N ASP A 110 -13.98 1.15 14.43
CA ASP A 110 -12.62 1.28 14.97
C ASP A 110 -11.74 0.19 14.38
N VAL A 111 -10.57 0.60 13.91
CA VAL A 111 -9.59 -0.29 13.29
C VAL A 111 -8.25 -0.14 13.99
N ILE A 112 -7.72 -1.28 14.43
CA ILE A 112 -6.41 -1.37 15.08
C ILE A 112 -5.46 -2.06 14.12
N VAL A 113 -4.27 -1.48 13.92
CA VAL A 113 -3.16 -2.15 13.23
C VAL A 113 -2.07 -2.44 14.24
N ASP A 114 -1.69 -3.71 14.39
CA ASP A 114 -0.52 -4.13 15.16
C ASP A 114 0.60 -4.57 14.21
N SER A 115 1.82 -4.10 14.48
CA SER A 115 3.00 -4.42 13.70
C SER A 115 4.29 -4.26 14.50
N VAL A 116 5.43 -4.20 13.81
CA VAL A 116 6.75 -4.06 14.42
C VAL A 116 7.61 -3.04 13.66
N CYS A 117 8.53 -2.42 14.38
CA CYS A 117 9.60 -1.61 13.82
C CYS A 117 10.58 -2.49 13.06
N ARG A 118 10.79 -2.21 11.77
CA ARG A 118 11.67 -3.03 10.92
C ARG A 118 13.13 -3.08 11.39
N GLN A 119 13.63 -2.03 12.03
CA GLN A 119 15.00 -2.01 12.53
C GLN A 119 15.18 -2.73 13.87
N THR A 120 14.20 -2.59 14.77
CA THR A 120 14.38 -2.93 16.19
C THR A 120 13.49 -4.06 16.68
N GLY A 121 12.49 -4.48 15.90
CA GLY A 121 11.44 -5.41 16.31
C GLY A 121 10.48 -4.85 17.36
N GLN A 122 10.62 -3.59 17.78
CA GLN A 122 9.74 -2.98 18.77
C GLN A 122 8.29 -2.97 18.27
N PRO A 123 7.30 -3.32 19.10
CA PRO A 123 5.90 -3.26 18.72
C PRO A 123 5.45 -1.87 18.27
N VAL A 124 4.59 -1.84 17.26
CA VAL A 124 3.93 -0.66 16.72
C VAL A 124 2.44 -0.90 16.72
N ARG A 125 1.66 0.10 17.14
CA ARG A 125 0.20 0.06 17.11
C ARG A 125 -0.34 1.34 16.48
N LEU A 126 -1.31 1.21 15.59
CA LEU A 126 -2.12 2.31 15.07
C LEU A 126 -3.58 2.10 15.47
N VAL A 127 -4.29 3.18 15.77
CA VAL A 127 -5.74 3.22 15.98
C VAL A 127 -6.33 4.22 15.00
N GLY A 128 -7.30 3.81 14.20
CA GLY A 128 -7.94 4.69 13.23
C GLY A 128 -9.43 4.43 13.07
N ARG A 129 -10.14 5.44 12.57
CA ARG A 129 -11.57 5.37 12.21
C ARG A 129 -11.79 6.21 10.95
N ASP A 130 -12.56 5.69 9.99
CA ASP A 130 -12.98 6.41 8.78
C ASP A 130 -11.84 7.04 7.96
N GLY A 131 -10.69 6.36 7.88
CA GLY A 131 -9.50 6.83 7.16
C GLY A 131 -8.69 7.87 7.93
N ILE A 132 -9.08 8.18 9.17
CA ILE A 132 -8.38 9.09 10.06
C ILE A 132 -7.60 8.28 11.08
N LEU A 133 -6.32 8.60 11.22
CA LEU A 133 -5.49 8.08 12.30
C LEU A 133 -5.82 8.84 13.59
N VAL A 134 -6.28 8.11 14.61
CA VAL A 134 -6.76 8.66 15.89
C VAL A 134 -5.63 8.64 16.92
N ASP A 135 -4.86 7.56 16.95
CA ASP A 135 -3.74 7.39 17.88
C ASP A 135 -2.71 6.41 17.30
N TYR A 136 -1.49 6.44 17.82
CA TYR A 136 -0.45 5.48 17.48
C TYR A 136 0.66 5.41 18.54
N GLU A 137 1.25 4.22 18.66
CA GLU A 137 2.37 3.95 19.53
C GLU A 137 3.51 3.25 18.76
N PRO A 138 4.78 3.59 19.03
CA PRO A 138 5.22 4.67 19.92
C PRO A 138 4.91 6.06 19.35
N ALA A 139 4.81 7.10 20.20
CA ALA A 139 4.57 8.48 19.74
C ALA A 139 5.66 9.02 18.78
N THR A 140 6.85 8.42 18.83
CA THR A 140 7.98 8.71 17.94
C THR A 140 7.93 7.97 16.60
N LEU A 141 6.89 7.16 16.36
CA LEU A 141 6.76 6.33 15.16
C LEU A 141 6.96 7.13 13.88
N ARG A 142 7.65 6.49 12.94
CA ARG A 142 7.98 6.99 11.62
C ARG A 142 7.57 5.97 10.57
N VAL A 143 7.12 6.47 9.42
CA VAL A 143 6.77 5.66 8.25
C VAL A 143 7.76 5.98 7.14
N HIS A 144 8.43 4.96 6.62
CA HIS A 144 9.31 5.11 5.47
C HIS A 144 8.58 4.69 4.19
N LEU A 145 8.64 5.56 3.19
CA LEU A 145 8.22 5.26 1.82
C LEU A 145 9.46 5.02 0.98
N GLY A 146 9.74 3.74 0.69
CA GLY A 146 10.89 3.31 -0.08
C GLY A 146 10.60 3.35 -1.59
N TYR A 147 11.63 3.70 -2.36
CA TYR A 147 11.62 3.89 -3.82
C TYR A 147 10.81 5.08 -4.34
N PRO A 148 11.34 5.76 -5.38
CA PRO A 148 10.66 6.89 -5.99
C PRO A 148 9.44 6.42 -6.79
N LEU A 149 8.36 7.20 -6.75
CA LEU A 149 7.08 6.94 -7.44
C LEU A 149 7.18 6.57 -8.93
N ARG A 150 8.32 6.81 -9.60
CA ARG A 150 8.54 6.38 -10.99
C ARG A 150 8.57 4.89 -11.21
N GLU A 151 8.96 4.14 -10.19
CA GLU A 151 9.05 2.70 -10.31
C GLU A 151 7.67 2.06 -10.16
N MET A 152 6.65 2.84 -9.79
CA MET A 152 5.25 2.47 -9.96
C MET A 152 4.81 2.70 -11.41
N PRO A 153 4.13 1.73 -12.05
CA PRO A 153 3.62 0.46 -11.51
C PRO A 153 4.53 -0.76 -11.80
N HIS A 154 5.78 -0.57 -12.23
CA HIS A 154 6.65 -1.67 -12.67
C HIS A 154 7.12 -2.62 -11.56
N ARG A 155 7.01 -2.20 -10.30
CA ARG A 155 7.36 -3.00 -9.12
C ARG A 155 6.30 -2.87 -8.03
N VAL A 156 5.01 -2.98 -8.36
CA VAL A 156 3.91 -2.80 -7.39
C VAL A 156 4.04 -3.76 -6.19
N VAL A 157 4.50 -5.00 -6.42
CA VAL A 157 4.74 -5.97 -5.35
C VAL A 157 5.95 -5.57 -4.52
N GLY A 158 7.13 -5.53 -5.14
CA GLY A 158 8.37 -5.17 -4.45
C GLY A 158 8.37 -3.77 -3.82
N TRP A 159 7.54 -2.84 -4.30
CA TRP A 159 7.43 -1.50 -3.69
C TRP A 159 6.93 -1.55 -2.25
N CYS A 160 5.95 -2.44 -1.97
CA CYS A 160 5.42 -2.62 -0.63
C CYS A 160 6.49 -3.16 0.32
N ASP A 161 7.46 -3.94 -0.15
CA ASP A 161 8.56 -4.49 0.65
C ASP A 161 9.50 -3.41 1.22
N TYR A 162 9.48 -2.20 0.68
CA TYR A 162 10.32 -1.09 1.14
C TYR A 162 9.55 -0.05 1.97
N ASN A 163 8.26 -0.28 2.19
CA ASN A 163 7.39 0.61 2.95
C ASN A 163 7.17 0.07 4.36
N SER A 164 7.88 0.63 5.34
CA SER A 164 8.00 0.03 6.67
C SER A 164 7.82 1.03 7.82
N PHE A 165 7.40 0.52 8.98
CA PHE A 165 7.38 1.27 10.24
C PHE A 165 8.75 1.28 10.92
N PHE A 166 9.06 2.41 11.56
CA PHE A 166 10.24 2.59 12.40
C PHE A 166 9.84 3.26 13.70
N ALA A 167 10.21 2.67 14.83
CA ALA A 167 9.84 3.16 16.16
C ALA A 167 10.30 4.62 16.43
N SER A 168 11.34 5.08 15.75
CA SER A 168 11.82 6.46 15.82
C SER A 168 12.53 6.89 14.53
N GLU A 169 12.92 8.16 14.47
CA GLU A 169 13.72 8.70 13.38
C GLU A 169 15.13 8.10 13.36
N GLU A 170 15.72 7.86 14.54
CA GLU A 170 17.02 7.21 14.70
C GLU A 170 16.99 5.77 14.19
N ALA A 171 15.91 5.03 14.46
CA ALA A 171 15.72 3.68 13.94
C ALA A 171 15.62 3.67 12.41
N ALA A 172 14.89 4.62 11.83
CA ALA A 172 14.79 4.77 10.37
C ALA A 172 16.15 5.16 9.75
N ASP A 173 16.90 6.04 10.39
CA ASP A 173 18.23 6.47 9.97
C ASP A 173 19.25 5.33 10.02
N GLN A 174 19.22 4.53 11.08
CA GLN A 174 20.07 3.35 11.19
C GLN A 174 19.78 2.37 10.07
N TRP A 175 18.52 2.02 9.86
CA TRP A 175 18.11 1.10 8.81
C TRP A 175 18.56 1.59 7.43
N ARG A 176 18.39 2.90 7.13
CA ARG A 176 18.85 3.50 5.87
C ARG A 176 20.35 3.38 5.66
N ARG A 177 21.17 3.53 6.71
CA ARG A 177 22.62 3.37 6.61
C ARG A 177 23.01 1.93 6.28
N GLU A 178 22.27 0.96 6.80
CA GLU A 178 22.46 -0.47 6.55
C GLU A 178 21.92 -0.88 5.16
N HIS A 179 20.99 -0.10 4.60
CA HIS A 179 20.33 -0.35 3.30
C HIS A 179 20.49 0.82 2.32
N PRO A 180 21.73 1.21 1.94
CA PRO A 180 21.96 2.40 1.12
C PRO A 180 21.37 2.32 -0.30
N GLY A 181 20.96 1.13 -0.75
CA GLY A 181 20.25 0.92 -2.01
C GLY A 181 18.77 1.36 -1.97
N VAL A 182 18.17 1.45 -0.77
CA VAL A 182 16.77 1.85 -0.62
C VAL A 182 16.68 3.35 -0.39
N ASN A 183 16.38 4.07 -1.46
CA ASN A 183 16.18 5.50 -1.44
C ASN A 183 14.71 5.81 -1.18
N GLY A 184 14.43 6.58 -0.13
CA GLY A 184 13.05 6.85 0.28
C GLY A 184 12.91 8.10 1.13
N VAL A 185 11.67 8.39 1.53
CA VAL A 185 11.35 9.48 2.46
C VAL A 185 10.67 8.96 3.70
N THR A 186 11.06 9.50 4.86
CA THR A 186 10.40 9.20 6.12
C THR A 186 9.46 10.33 6.53
N ARG A 187 8.27 9.99 7.00
CA ARG A 187 7.21 10.91 7.42
C ARG A 187 6.55 10.44 8.72
N SER A 188 5.72 11.30 9.31
CA SER A 188 4.87 10.90 10.42
C SER A 188 3.71 10.02 9.92
N PRO A 189 3.16 9.13 10.77
CA PRO A 189 1.97 8.33 10.47
C PRO A 189 0.78 9.18 10.01
N GLU A 190 0.55 10.35 10.60
CA GLU A 190 -0.57 11.23 10.24
C GLU A 190 -0.38 11.86 8.86
N GLN A 191 0.83 12.30 8.53
CA GLN A 191 1.12 12.80 7.19
C GLN A 191 0.88 11.73 6.14
N MET A 192 1.24 10.48 6.46
CA MET A 192 1.02 9.34 5.56
C MET A 192 -0.47 9.00 5.45
N ALA A 193 -1.19 8.98 6.57
CA ALA A 193 -2.64 8.77 6.59
C ALA A 193 -3.37 9.81 5.74
N LEU A 194 -3.04 11.10 5.90
CA LEU A 194 -3.61 12.19 5.10
C LEU A 194 -3.29 12.05 3.60
N LEU A 195 -2.04 11.72 3.27
CA LEU A 195 -1.65 11.48 1.88
C LEU A 195 -2.49 10.36 1.27
N ILE A 196 -2.62 9.22 1.94
CA ILE A 196 -3.39 8.10 1.40
C ILE A 196 -4.87 8.44 1.36
N THR A 197 -5.49 8.85 2.46
CA THR A 197 -6.93 9.11 2.54
C THR A 197 -7.40 10.19 1.55
N GLU A 198 -6.65 11.30 1.41
CA GLU A 198 -7.09 12.42 0.57
C GLU A 198 -6.69 12.29 -0.90
N VAL A 199 -5.68 11.47 -1.22
CA VAL A 199 -5.12 11.36 -2.58
C VAL A 199 -5.39 10.02 -3.21
N LEU A 200 -5.00 8.92 -2.55
CA LEU A 200 -5.06 7.59 -3.15
C LEU A 200 -6.35 6.85 -2.79
N GLY A 201 -6.71 6.79 -1.50
CA GLY A 201 -7.88 6.08 -1.00
C GLY A 201 -9.24 6.74 -1.30
N LYS A 202 -9.25 7.95 -1.87
CA LYS A 202 -10.50 8.67 -2.16
C LYS A 202 -11.33 7.91 -3.20
N GLY A 203 -12.54 7.51 -2.81
CA GLY A 203 -13.47 6.75 -3.65
C GLY A 203 -13.14 5.25 -3.74
N ARG A 204 -12.20 4.72 -2.94
CA ARG A 204 -11.80 3.29 -2.98
C ARG A 204 -12.92 2.33 -2.53
N LEU A 205 -14.01 2.85 -1.98
CA LEU A 205 -15.21 2.08 -1.68
C LEU A 205 -16.13 1.93 -2.91
N ASP A 206 -15.95 2.76 -3.93
CA ASP A 206 -16.78 2.78 -5.13
C ASP A 206 -16.28 1.73 -6.13
N TYR A 207 -17.21 1.05 -6.83
CA TYR A 207 -16.85 0.01 -7.80
C TYR A 207 -16.14 0.55 -9.05
N ASP A 208 -16.37 1.82 -9.39
CA ASP A 208 -15.74 2.51 -10.50
C ASP A 208 -14.46 3.26 -10.08
N TYR A 209 -13.92 2.94 -8.89
CA TYR A 209 -12.73 3.55 -8.35
C TYR A 209 -11.59 3.58 -9.37
N GLN A 210 -11.06 4.79 -9.55
CA GLN A 210 -9.85 5.07 -10.30
C GLN A 210 -9.08 6.16 -9.56
N PRO A 211 -7.78 5.97 -9.28
CA PRO A 211 -6.97 6.98 -8.63
C PRO A 211 -6.93 8.25 -9.49
N THR A 212 -7.37 9.36 -8.90
CA THR A 212 -7.45 10.66 -9.57
C THR A 212 -6.58 11.68 -8.84
N PHE A 213 -5.54 12.17 -9.49
CA PHE A 213 -4.59 13.10 -8.88
C PHE A 213 -4.85 14.52 -9.38
N GLY A 214 -5.36 15.38 -8.49
CA GLY A 214 -5.50 16.83 -8.75
C GLY A 214 -4.15 17.52 -8.57
N LEU A 215 -3.48 17.86 -9.68
CA LEU A 215 -2.11 18.38 -9.65
C LEU A 215 -2.00 19.71 -8.89
N LEU A 216 -2.96 20.62 -9.07
CA LEU A 216 -3.01 21.90 -8.35
C LEU A 216 -3.27 21.67 -6.86
N GLY A 217 -4.20 20.79 -6.51
CA GLY A 217 -4.50 20.42 -5.13
C GLY A 217 -3.28 19.84 -4.40
N LEU A 218 -2.57 18.91 -5.05
CA LEU A 218 -1.33 18.34 -4.53
C LEU A 218 -0.24 19.38 -4.35
N ALA A 219 -0.04 20.26 -5.35
CA ALA A 219 0.97 21.31 -5.29
C ALA A 219 0.67 22.32 -4.17
N ARG A 220 -0.60 22.74 -4.03
CA ARG A 220 -1.06 23.69 -3.00
C ARG A 220 -0.92 23.11 -1.59
N ASN A 221 -1.21 21.82 -1.43
CA ASN A 221 -1.18 21.14 -0.13
C ASN A 221 0.10 20.32 0.12
N ARG A 222 1.16 20.53 -0.66
CA ARG A 222 2.39 19.73 -0.60
C ARG A 222 2.98 19.58 0.81
N ARG A 223 2.91 20.62 1.65
CA ARG A 223 3.42 20.56 3.03
C ARG A 223 2.55 19.70 3.93
N ARG A 224 1.22 19.75 3.77
CA ARG A 224 0.24 18.95 4.52
C ARG A 224 0.47 17.46 4.29
N TYR A 225 0.72 17.09 3.04
CA TYR A 225 0.97 15.71 2.64
C TYR A 225 2.45 15.26 2.76
N GLY A 226 3.35 16.14 3.24
CA GLY A 226 4.78 15.83 3.28
C GLY A 226 5.47 15.67 1.91
N LEU A 227 4.86 16.18 0.83
CA LEU A 227 5.37 16.17 -0.55
C LEU A 227 6.44 17.25 -0.77
N THR A 228 7.48 17.26 0.07
CA THR A 228 8.60 18.20 0.02
C THR A 228 9.88 17.49 -0.42
N GLY A 229 10.72 18.21 -1.17
CA GLY A 229 12.00 17.71 -1.67
C GLY A 229 11.93 17.09 -3.07
N SER A 230 13.10 16.72 -3.60
CA SER A 230 13.27 16.19 -4.96
C SER A 230 12.70 14.79 -5.16
N PHE A 231 12.47 14.04 -4.08
CA PHE A 231 11.89 12.70 -4.13
C PHE A 231 10.54 12.63 -4.87
N TRP A 232 9.73 13.69 -4.75
CA TRP A 232 8.39 13.77 -5.34
C TRP A 232 8.36 14.37 -6.74
N LEU A 233 9.49 14.91 -7.22
CA LEU A 233 9.57 15.54 -8.53
C LEU A 233 9.88 14.51 -9.60
N PRO A 234 9.07 14.40 -10.67
CA PRO A 234 9.39 13.50 -11.76
C PRO A 234 10.65 13.97 -12.48
N THR A 235 11.59 13.05 -12.73
CA THR A 235 12.70 13.34 -13.64
C THR A 235 12.16 13.45 -15.08
N PRO A 236 12.89 14.09 -16.01
CA PRO A 236 12.48 14.15 -17.42
C PRO A 236 12.33 12.78 -18.09
N ALA A 237 13.01 11.75 -17.58
CA ALA A 237 12.79 10.36 -18.00
C ALA A 237 11.45 9.83 -17.47
N MET A 238 11.13 10.08 -16.20
CA MET A 238 9.85 9.71 -15.58
C MET A 238 8.66 10.33 -16.33
N ALA A 239 8.72 11.64 -16.61
CA ALA A 239 7.62 12.32 -17.29
C ALA A 239 7.32 11.76 -18.70
N ARG A 240 8.37 11.32 -19.43
CA ARG A 240 8.23 10.68 -20.75
C ARG A 240 7.72 9.25 -20.68
N ASP A 241 8.02 8.54 -19.60
CA ASP A 241 7.58 7.15 -19.39
C ASP A 241 6.14 7.09 -18.85
N TRP A 242 5.81 7.94 -17.88
CA TRP A 242 4.45 8.14 -17.37
C TRP A 242 3.47 8.48 -18.49
N LYS A 243 3.83 9.38 -19.42
CA LYS A 243 3.00 9.71 -20.58
C LYS A 243 2.73 8.51 -21.50
N ARG A 244 3.66 7.57 -21.60
CA ARG A 244 3.53 6.36 -22.44
C ARG A 244 2.76 5.23 -21.76
N ARG A 245 2.83 5.13 -20.43
CA ARG A 245 2.40 3.94 -19.67
C ARG A 245 1.21 4.20 -18.74
N LEU A 246 1.20 5.33 -18.03
CA LEU A 246 0.13 5.70 -17.09
C LEU A 246 -1.03 6.44 -17.78
N GLY A 247 -0.87 6.81 -19.05
CA GLY A 247 -1.87 7.56 -19.84
C GLY A 247 -3.24 6.89 -19.95
N PHE A 248 -3.37 5.61 -19.58
CA PHE A 248 -4.65 4.90 -19.54
C PHE A 248 -5.22 4.69 -18.12
N PHE A 249 -4.41 4.77 -17.05
CA PHE A 249 -4.81 4.28 -15.72
C PHE A 249 -4.77 5.32 -14.60
N LEU A 250 -3.97 6.39 -14.72
CA LEU A 250 -4.00 7.50 -13.76
C LEU A 250 -4.67 8.72 -14.39
N ARG A 251 -5.78 9.14 -13.81
CA ARG A 251 -6.47 10.36 -14.25
C ARG A 251 -5.84 11.57 -13.58
N LEU A 252 -4.90 12.20 -14.26
CA LEU A 252 -4.38 13.52 -13.86
C LEU A 252 -5.40 14.59 -14.22
N ARG A 253 -5.82 15.39 -13.24
CA ARG A 253 -6.67 16.58 -13.48
C ARG A 253 -5.90 17.84 -13.11
N LEU A 254 -6.05 18.86 -13.95
CA LEU A 254 -5.53 20.21 -13.72
C LEU A 254 -6.36 21.02 -12.70
N ALA A 255 -7.42 20.44 -12.13
CA ALA A 255 -8.29 21.09 -11.15
C ALA A 255 -7.67 21.09 -9.74
#